data_AF-M5FTH5-F1
#
_entry.id   AF-M5FTH5-F1
#
_cell.length_a   1.000
_cell.length_b   1.000
_cell.length_c   1.000
_cell.angle_alpha   90.00
_cell.angle_beta   90.00
_cell.angle_gamma   90.00
#
_symmetry.space_group_name_H-M   'P 1'
#
loop_
_entity.id
_entity.type
_entity.pdbx_description
1 polymer ?
#
loop_
_entity_poly.entity_id
_entity_poly.type
_entity_poly.pdbx_seq_one_letter_code
_entity_poly.pdbx_strand_id
1 'polypeptide(L)'
;IPATILCRVSLRRKTDSCLSLQSEVDTMRYVSEMTDIPVPKVYAYCTNGNVLSDTYMFLEHITQGEKIEDAFELLDEEGKARVIREYAGVVYNLSQLRFTHIGSL
;
A
#
# COMPACT_ATOMS: atom_id res chain seq x y z
N ILE A 1 9.41 -19.85 0.75
CA ILE A 1 9.46 -18.96 -0.44
C ILE A 1 8.00 -18.74 -0.86
N PRO A 2 7.50 -17.50 -1.00
CA PRO A 2 6.10 -17.27 -1.38
C PRO A 2 5.81 -17.84 -2.78
N ALA A 3 4.61 -18.38 -2.97
CA ALA A 3 4.22 -19.04 -4.23
C ALA A 3 4.00 -18.05 -5.38
N THR A 4 3.60 -16.81 -5.08
CA THR A 4 3.44 -15.72 -6.05
C THR A 4 3.91 -14.40 -5.43
N ILE A 5 4.37 -13.47 -6.27
CA ILE A 5 4.88 -12.15 -5.90
C ILE A 5 4.29 -11.15 -6.89
N LEU A 6 3.89 -9.98 -6.42
CA LEU A 6 3.44 -8.88 -7.26
C LEU A 6 4.62 -7.96 -7.55
N CYS A 7 4.93 -7.74 -8.82
CA CYS A 7 5.93 -6.76 -9.24
C CYS A 7 5.22 -5.50 -9.74
N ARG A 8 5.53 -4.35 -9.15
CA ARG A 8 5.12 -3.06 -9.66
C ARG A 8 6.34 -2.35 -10.25
N VAL A 9 6.20 -1.91 -11.50
CA VAL A 9 7.19 -1.11 -12.22
C VAL A 9 6.62 0.29 -12.45
N SER A 10 7.41 1.32 -12.19
CA SER A 10 7.02 2.69 -12.45
C SER A 10 7.06 2.97 -13.96
N LEU A 11 5.98 3.52 -14.49
CA LEU A 11 5.96 4.03 -15.86
C LEU A 11 6.74 5.35 -15.91
N ARG A 12 7.46 5.62 -17.00
CA ARG A 12 8.33 6.80 -17.19
C ARG A 12 7.72 8.17 -16.84
N ARG A 13 6.39 8.31 -16.86
CA ARG A 13 5.69 9.56 -16.46
C ARG A 13 5.63 9.77 -14.94
N LYS A 14 5.74 8.71 -14.12
CA LYS A 14 5.68 8.80 -12.65
C LYS A 14 7.01 9.27 -12.06
N THR A 15 8.12 9.11 -12.77
CA THR A 15 9.45 9.64 -12.42
C THR A 15 9.48 11.17 -12.31
N ASP A 16 8.52 11.88 -12.92
CA ASP A 16 8.39 13.35 -12.85
C ASP A 16 7.44 13.83 -11.73
N SER A 17 6.80 12.90 -11.01
CA SER A 17 5.88 13.22 -9.90
C SER A 17 6.61 13.19 -8.55
N CYS A 18 6.19 14.04 -7.61
CA CYS A 18 6.73 14.15 -6.25
C CYS A 18 6.62 12.85 -5.40
N LEU A 19 6.01 11.79 -5.94
CA LEU A 19 5.82 10.49 -5.31
C LEU A 19 6.94 9.53 -5.73
N SER A 20 8.07 9.60 -5.03
CA SER A 20 9.18 8.66 -5.23
C SER A 20 8.79 7.24 -4.78
N LEU A 21 9.29 6.22 -5.49
CA LEU A 21 9.11 4.83 -5.06
C LEU A 21 9.67 4.58 -3.64
N GLN A 22 10.74 5.30 -3.28
CA GLN A 22 11.35 5.25 -1.95
C GLN A 22 10.33 5.66 -0.87
N SER A 23 9.69 6.82 -1.03
CA SER A 23 8.68 7.32 -0.10
C SER A 23 7.51 6.35 0.08
N GLU A 24 7.11 5.65 -0.99
CA GLU A 24 6.05 4.64 -0.92
C GLU A 24 6.48 3.42 -0.11
N VAL A 25 7.70 2.91 -0.33
CA VAL A 25 8.26 1.80 0.44
C VAL A 25 8.40 2.17 1.92
N ASP A 26 8.92 3.36 2.22
CA ASP A 26 9.10 3.84 3.58
C ASP A 26 7.75 4.03 4.28
N THR A 27 6.75 4.56 3.58
CA THR A 27 5.37 4.67 4.10
C THR A 27 4.79 3.29 4.42
N MET A 28 4.91 2.31 3.51
CA MET A 28 4.40 0.96 3.74
C MET A 28 5.06 0.31 4.95
N ARG A 29 6.39 0.44 5.09
CA ARG A 29 7.12 -0.08 6.26
C ARG A 29 6.66 0.60 7.53
N TYR A 30 6.61 1.93 7.54
CA TYR A 30 6.19 2.68 8.71
C TYR A 30 4.77 2.34 9.17
N VAL A 31 3.81 2.26 8.24
CA VAL A 31 2.43 1.87 8.56
C VAL A 31 2.39 0.45 9.13
N SER A 32 3.17 -0.48 8.58
CA SER A 32 3.23 -1.86 9.08
C SER A 32 3.88 -2.00 10.47
N GLU A 33 4.80 -1.10 10.80
CA GLU A 33 5.51 -1.10 12.09
C GLU A 33 4.72 -0.39 13.19
N MET A 34 3.94 0.64 12.82
CA MET A 34 3.28 1.53 13.76
C MET A 34 1.78 1.24 13.94
N THR A 35 1.18 0.41 13.09
CA THR A 35 -0.25 0.11 13.12
C THR A 35 -0.52 -1.35 12.82
N ASP A 36 -1.72 -1.83 13.17
CA ASP A 36 -2.21 -3.16 12.79
C ASP A 36 -2.90 -3.17 11.41
N ILE A 37 -2.75 -2.09 10.61
CA ILE A 37 -3.35 -2.02 9.28
C ILE A 37 -2.61 -3.01 8.36
N PRO A 38 -3.31 -3.98 7.75
CA PRO A 38 -2.68 -4.92 6.85
C PRO A 38 -2.23 -4.21 5.58
N VAL A 39 -0.93 -4.13 5.36
CA VAL A 39 -0.30 -3.64 4.13
C VAL A 39 0.59 -4.74 3.54
N PRO A 40 0.70 -4.85 2.20
CA PRO A 40 1.54 -5.87 1.58
C PRO A 40 2.99 -5.78 2.04
N LYS A 41 3.61 -6.92 2.35
CA LYS A 41 5.04 -6.93 2.68
C LYS A 41 5.90 -6.55 1.47
N VAL A 42 6.85 -5.61 1.65
CA VAL A 42 7.86 -5.28 0.63
C VAL A 42 9.02 -6.27 0.72
N TYR A 43 9.26 -7.04 -0.34
CA TYR A 43 10.38 -8.01 -0.39
C TYR A 43 11.67 -7.38 -0.91
N ALA A 44 11.58 -6.58 -1.97
CA ALA A 44 12.72 -5.90 -2.58
C ALA A 44 12.25 -4.71 -3.41
N TYR A 45 13.09 -3.71 -3.61
CA TYR A 45 12.78 -2.56 -4.45
C TYR A 45 14.07 -1.94 -5.04
N CYS A 46 13.91 -1.16 -6.10
CA CYS A 46 14.99 -0.51 -6.82
C CYS A 46 14.55 0.88 -7.27
N THR A 47 15.32 1.89 -6.87
CA THR A 47 15.02 3.31 -7.11
C THR A 47 15.92 3.95 -8.17
N ASN A 48 17.01 3.28 -8.56
CA ASN A 48 18.00 3.80 -9.52
C ASN A 48 17.85 3.24 -10.93
N GLY A 49 16.94 2.29 -11.15
CA GLY A 49 16.65 1.75 -12.48
C GLY A 49 17.74 0.86 -13.08
N ASN A 50 18.75 0.45 -12.31
CA ASN A 50 19.94 -0.23 -12.85
C ASN A 50 19.66 -1.57 -13.57
N VAL A 51 18.52 -2.23 -13.30
CA VAL A 51 18.19 -3.56 -13.87
C VAL A 51 17.15 -3.47 -14.98
N LEU A 52 16.09 -2.69 -14.78
CA LEU A 52 14.95 -2.60 -15.70
C LEU A 52 14.86 -1.25 -16.42
N SER A 53 15.87 -0.38 -16.28
CA SER A 53 15.86 1.02 -16.73
C SER A 53 14.75 1.89 -16.10
N ASP A 54 13.96 1.32 -15.19
CA ASP A 54 12.85 1.93 -14.48
C ASP A 54 12.89 1.52 -13.00
N THR A 55 12.24 2.30 -12.13
CA THR A 55 12.11 1.96 -10.70
C THR A 55 11.05 0.87 -10.51
N TYR A 56 11.29 -0.07 -9.60
CA TYR A 56 10.39 -1.21 -9.37
C TYR A 56 10.40 -1.69 -7.91
N MET A 57 9.32 -2.35 -7.50
CA MET A 57 9.25 -3.06 -6.22
C MET A 57 8.51 -4.39 -6.32
N PHE A 58 8.95 -5.34 -5.52
CA PHE A 58 8.36 -6.66 -5.33
C PHE A 58 7.62 -6.70 -4.00
N LEU A 59 6.34 -7.01 -4.06
CA LEU A 59 5.41 -7.02 -2.95
C LEU A 59 4.82 -8.42 -2.73
N GLU A 60 4.36 -8.65 -1.53
CA GLU A 60 3.40 -9.71 -1.24
C GLU A 60 2.21 -9.63 -2.20
N HIS A 61 1.88 -10.77 -2.80
CA HIS A 61 0.71 -10.89 -3.65
C HIS A 61 -0.47 -11.33 -2.80
N ILE A 62 -1.41 -10.41 -2.56
CA ILE A 62 -2.67 -10.70 -1.89
C ILE A 62 -3.56 -11.45 -2.89
N THR A 63 -3.66 -12.77 -2.73
CA THR A 63 -4.48 -13.64 -3.60
C THR A 63 -5.85 -13.96 -3.00
N GLN A 64 -6.05 -13.66 -1.73
CA GLN A 64 -7.30 -13.88 -1.02
C GLN A 64 -7.95 -12.53 -0.71
N GLY A 65 -9.10 -12.29 -1.31
CA GLY A 65 -9.82 -11.03 -1.18
C GLY A 65 -10.31 -10.53 -2.53
N GLU A 66 -11.28 -9.62 -2.48
CA GLU A 66 -11.84 -8.95 -3.64
C GLU A 66 -11.74 -7.44 -3.44
N LYS A 67 -11.67 -6.70 -4.54
CA LYS A 67 -11.72 -5.25 -4.43
C LYS A 67 -13.08 -4.85 -3.90
N ILE A 68 -13.09 -3.93 -2.95
CA ILE A 68 -14.35 -3.52 -2.35
C ILE A 68 -15.31 -2.89 -3.36
N GLU A 69 -14.80 -2.19 -4.37
CA GLU A 69 -15.63 -1.61 -5.46
C GLU A 69 -16.47 -2.68 -6.18
N ASP A 70 -15.90 -3.87 -6.39
CA ASP A 70 -16.57 -4.98 -7.09
C ASP A 70 -17.54 -5.72 -6.15
N ALA A 71 -17.19 -5.84 -4.87
CA ALA A 71 -17.94 -6.62 -3.89
C ALA A 71 -19.01 -5.83 -3.12
N PHE A 72 -18.88 -4.51 -2.99
CA PHE A 72 -19.66 -3.71 -2.03
C PHE A 72 -21.17 -3.80 -2.29
N GLU A 73 -21.59 -3.76 -3.55
CA GLU A 73 -23.02 -3.83 -3.90
C GLU A 73 -23.63 -5.21 -3.68
N LEU A 74 -22.82 -6.26 -3.57
CA LEU A 74 -23.27 -7.62 -3.29
C LEU A 74 -23.46 -7.88 -1.79
N LEU A 75 -22.99 -6.98 -0.93
CA LEU A 75 -23.15 -7.08 0.52
C LEU A 75 -24.56 -6.70 0.96
N ASP A 76 -25.04 -7.35 2.01
CA ASP A 76 -26.22 -6.91 2.75
C ASP A 76 -25.95 -5.64 3.57
N GLU A 77 -26.99 -5.06 4.16
CA GLU A 77 -26.87 -3.82 4.94
C GLU A 77 -25.87 -3.94 6.10
N GLU A 78 -25.85 -5.10 6.78
CA GLU A 78 -24.91 -5.36 7.86
C GLU A 78 -23.47 -5.41 7.35
N GLY A 79 -23.23 -6.10 6.23
CA GLY A 79 -21.93 -6.16 5.57
C GLY A 79 -21.43 -4.78 5.13
N LYS A 80 -22.31 -3.98 4.49
CA LYS A 80 -21.99 -2.58 4.10
C LYS A 80 -21.62 -1.74 5.32
N ALA A 81 -22.41 -1.82 6.40
CA ALA A 81 -22.14 -1.10 7.64
C ALA A 81 -20.82 -1.52 8.29
N ARG A 82 -20.48 -2.82 8.25
CA ARG A 82 -19.20 -3.34 8.76
C ARG A 82 -18.01 -2.80 7.96
N VAL A 83 -18.07 -2.84 6.62
CA VAL A 83 -17.02 -2.29 5.75
C VAL A 83 -16.77 -0.81 6.03
N ILE A 84 -17.85 -0.02 6.14
CA ILE A 84 -17.74 1.42 6.45
C ILE A 84 -17.05 1.63 7.79
N ARG A 85 -17.42 0.84 8.82
CA ARG A 85 -16.81 0.93 10.15
C ARG A 85 -15.32 0.57 10.13
N GLU A 86 -14.96 -0.52 9.45
CA GLU A 86 -13.57 -0.97 9.33
C GLU A 86 -12.73 0.06 8.57
N TYR A 87 -13.23 0.58 7.46
CA TYR A 87 -12.56 1.64 6.70
C TYR A 87 -12.38 2.92 7.54
N ALA A 88 -13.42 3.34 8.27
CA ALA A 88 -13.31 4.47 9.20
C ALA A 88 -12.25 4.21 10.28
N GLY A 89 -12.13 2.98 10.77
CA GLY A 89 -11.07 2.57 11.69
C GLY A 89 -9.67 2.72 11.09
N VAL A 90 -9.47 2.31 9.83
CA VAL A 90 -8.20 2.50 9.10
C VAL A 90 -7.86 3.98 8.98
N VAL A 91 -8.81 4.81 8.52
CA VAL A 91 -8.61 6.27 8.39
C VAL A 91 -8.29 6.90 9.74
N TYR A 92 -9.00 6.50 10.79
CA TYR A 92 -8.76 6.99 12.14
C TYR A 92 -7.35 6.61 12.62
N ASN A 93 -6.93 5.35 12.49
CA ASN A 93 -5.60 4.90 12.89
C ASN A 93 -4.49 5.68 12.16
N LEU A 94 -4.62 5.85 10.84
CA LEU A 94 -3.66 6.64 10.06
C LEU A 94 -3.61 8.11 10.53
N SER A 95 -4.75 8.70 10.89
CA SER A 95 -4.81 10.08 11.39
C SER A 95 -4.14 10.26 12.77
N GLN A 96 -3.97 9.17 13.53
CA GLN A 96 -3.32 9.21 14.83
C GLN A 96 -1.79 9.11 14.75
N LEU A 97 -1.23 8.76 13.59
CA LEU A 97 0.21 8.77 13.39
C LEU A 97 0.75 10.19 13.57
N ARG A 98 1.84 10.31 14.34
CA ARG A 98 2.51 11.58 14.60
C ARG A 98 3.85 11.59 13.88
N PHE A 99 4.13 12.70 13.20
CA PHE A 99 5.38 12.92 12.49
C PHE A 99 6.11 14.08 13.15
N THR A 100 7.43 13.95 13.26
CA THR A 100 8.27 15.03 13.81
C THR A 100 8.36 16.21 12.86
N HIS A 101 8.23 15.98 11.54
CA HIS A 101 8.22 17.03 10.52
C HIS A 101 7.10 16.81 9.50
N ILE A 102 6.59 17.90 8.94
CA ILE A 102 5.61 17.87 7.85
C ILE A 102 6.30 17.38 6.58
N GLY A 103 5.75 16.36 5.93
CA GLY A 103 6.29 15.81 4.69
C GLY A 103 7.55 14.96 4.87
N SER A 104 7.85 14.49 6.10
CA SER A 104 8.95 13.57 6.35
C SER A 104 8.44 12.16 6.67
N LEU A 105 8.68 11.25 5.74
CA LEU A 105 8.68 9.81 5.91
C LEU A 105 9.81 9.25 5.05
#